data_AF-A0A0P9F136-F1
#
_entry.id   AF-A0A0P9F136-F1
#
_cell.length_a   1.000
_cell.length_b   1.000
_cell.length_c   1.000
_cell.angle_alpha   90.00
_cell.angle_beta   90.00
_cell.angle_gamma   90.00
#
_symmetry.space_group_name_H-M   'P 1'
#
loop_
_entity.id
_entity.type
_entity.pdbx_description
1 polymer ?
#
loop_
_entity_poly.entity_id
_entity_poly.type
_entity_poly.pdbx_seq_one_letter_code
_entity_poly.pdbx_strand_id
1 'polypeptide(L)' 'MPSKSSGSLLRQLLENAFEHGAFAVVDEVLAPGSVNHTATWGVPPNREGLKRLIALFHTAFPDLRCTVEDEI' A
#
# COMPACT_ATOMS: atom_id res chain seq x y z
N MET A 1 14.66 9.69 -6.46
CA MET A 1 13.48 8.91 -6.89
C MET A 1 13.42 7.69 -6.00
N PRO A 2 12.26 7.29 -5.46
CA PRO A 2 12.17 6.05 -4.68
C PRO A 2 12.65 4.91 -5.58
N SER A 3 13.71 4.24 -5.14
CA SER A 3 14.31 3.10 -5.80
C SER A 3 13.27 1.99 -5.85
N LYS A 4 12.86 1.55 -7.04
CA LYS A 4 12.01 0.37 -7.19
C LYS A 4 12.82 -0.81 -6.65
N SER A 5 12.55 -1.22 -5.41
CA SER A 5 13.12 -2.43 -4.83
C SER A 5 12.81 -3.58 -5.78
N SER A 6 13.83 -4.26 -6.30
CA SER A 6 13.73 -5.40 -7.23
C SER A 6 13.18 -6.66 -6.55
N GLY A 7 12.23 -6.50 -5.63
CA GLY A 7 11.60 -7.53 -4.82
C GLY A 7 10.11 -7.69 -5.12
N SER A 8 9.47 -8.59 -4.37
CA SER A 8 8.06 -8.95 -4.49
C SER A 8 7.11 -7.75 -4.60
N LEU A 9 6.00 -7.96 -5.31
CA LEU A 9 4.90 -7.01 -5.40
C LEU A 9 4.36 -6.60 -4.02
N LEU A 10 4.36 -7.53 -3.05
CA LEU A 10 3.91 -7.25 -1.68
C LEU A 10 4.86 -6.28 -0.98
N ARG A 11 6.16 -6.50 -1.13
CA ARG A 11 7.21 -5.62 -0.61
C ARG A 11 7.10 -4.23 -1.22
N GLN A 12 6.88 -4.13 -2.53
CA GLN A 12 6.66 -2.83 -3.18
C GLN A 12 5.44 -2.10 -2.60
N LEU A 13 4.35 -2.81 -2.33
CA LEU A 13 3.17 -2.21 -1.72
C LEU A 13 3.45 -1.69 -0.30
N LEU A 14 4.11 -2.49 0.54
CA LEU A 14 4.39 -2.13 1.93
C LEU A 14 5.45 -1.01 2.04
N GLU A 15 6.59 -1.16 1.40
CA GLU A 15 7.69 -0.21 1.52
C GLU A 15 7.44 1.08 0.72
N ASN A 16 6.91 1.00 -0.51
CA ASN A 16 6.76 2.19 -1.34
C ASN A 16 5.39 2.85 -1.19
N ALA A 17 4.31 2.08 -1.08
CA ALA A 17 2.98 2.67 -0.95
C ALA A 17 2.69 3.05 0.51
N PHE A 18 2.83 2.12 1.47
CA PHE A 18 2.50 2.41 2.87
C PHE A 18 3.52 3.30 3.57
N GLU A 19 4.82 3.06 3.43
CA GLU A 19 5.84 3.88 4.13
C GLU A 19 6.15 5.20 3.41
N HIS A 20 6.14 5.25 2.08
CA HIS A 20 6.49 6.47 1.32
C HIS A 20 5.30 7.19 0.67
N GLY A 21 4.08 6.67 0.79
CA GLY A 21 2.88 7.30 0.24
C GLY A 21 2.82 7.29 -1.29
N ALA A 22 3.57 6.42 -1.97
CA ALA A 22 3.63 6.38 -3.43
C ALA A 22 2.40 5.68 -4.02
N PHE A 23 1.28 6.40 -4.13
CA PHE A 23 -0.01 5.83 -4.58
C PHE A 23 0.02 5.18 -5.97
N ALA A 24 0.91 5.61 -6.86
CA ALA A 24 1.06 5.00 -8.19
C ALA A 24 1.41 3.50 -8.11
N VAL A 25 2.13 3.09 -7.05
CA VAL A 25 2.48 1.68 -6.82
C VAL A 25 1.24 0.82 -6.62
N VAL A 26 0.17 1.38 -6.02
CA VAL A 26 -1.11 0.66 -5.85
C VAL A 26 -1.71 0.30 -7.22
N ASP A 27 -1.61 1.19 -8.20
CA ASP A 27 -2.14 0.97 -9.55
C ASP A 27 -1.26 0.02 -10.38
N GLU A 28 0.05 0.01 -10.13
CA GLU A 28 1.00 -0.91 -10.78
C GLU A 28 0.89 -2.33 -10.26
N VAL A 29 0.70 -2.49 -8.95
CA VAL A 29 0.73 -3.80 -8.27
C VAL A 29 -0.63 -4.49 -8.29
N LEU A 30 -1.74 -3.73 -8.18
CA LEU A 30 -3.09 -4.30 -8.09
C LEU A 30 -3.84 -4.22 -9.42
N ALA A 31 -4.42 -5.34 -9.81
CA ALA A 31 -5.31 -5.40 -10.96
C ALA A 31 -6.52 -4.45 -10.79
N PRO A 32 -7.07 -3.88 -11.87
CA PRO A 32 -8.19 -2.95 -11.79
C PRO A 32 -9.42 -3.46 -11.03
N GLY A 33 -9.66 -4.77 -11.06
CA GLY A 33 -10.77 -5.44 -10.36
C GLY A 33 -10.41 -6.04 -9.00
N SER A 34 -9.23 -5.76 -8.44
CA SER A 34 -8.82 -6.30 -7.13
C SER A 34 -9.77 -5.86 -6.02
N VAL A 35 -10.14 -6.82 -5.16
CA VAL A 35 -11.01 -6.62 -4.00
C VAL A 35 -10.19 -6.74 -2.72
N ASN A 36 -10.27 -5.72 -1.85
CA ASN A 36 -9.71 -5.79 -0.51
C ASN A 36 -10.71 -6.45 0.45
N HIS A 37 -10.47 -7.71 0.81
CA HIS A 37 -11.33 -8.48 1.71
C HIS A 37 -11.26 -8.06 3.18
N THR A 38 -10.25 -7.27 3.56
CA THR A 38 -10.08 -6.77 4.94
C THR A 38 -10.40 -5.28 5.06
N ALA A 39 -11.01 -4.68 4.03
CA ALA A 39 -11.43 -3.29 4.07
C ALA A 39 -12.38 -3.05 5.26
N THR A 40 -12.10 -2.01 6.03
CA THR A 40 -12.95 -1.61 7.16
C THR A 40 -14.31 -1.12 6.68
N TRP A 41 -15.32 -1.23 7.54
CA TRP A 41 -16.66 -0.80 7.21
C TRP A 41 -16.70 0.69 6.84
N GLY A 42 -17.32 1.01 5.70
CA GLY A 42 -17.35 2.36 5.14
C GLY A 42 -16.17 2.72 4.21
N VAL A 43 -15.13 1.88 4.11
CA VAL A 43 -14.06 2.04 3.12
C VAL A 43 -14.38 1.20 1.87
N PRO A 44 -14.32 1.76 0.65
CA PRO A 44 -14.50 0.98 -0.56
C PRO A 44 -13.50 -0.19 -0.63
N PRO A 45 -13.93 -1.44 -0.90
CA PRO A 45 -13.04 -2.59 -0.90
C PRO A 45 -12.26 -2.70 -2.24
N ASN A 46 -11.73 -1.59 -2.74
CA ASN A 46 -11.05 -1.49 -4.03
C ASN A 46 -9.74 -0.70 -3.89
N ARG A 47 -9.01 -0.52 -5.01
CA ARG A 47 -7.73 0.21 -5.04
C ARG A 47 -7.82 1.64 -4.50
N GLU A 48 -8.93 2.34 -4.78
CA GLU A 48 -9.14 3.70 -4.28
C GLU A 48 -9.35 3.73 -2.76
N GLY A 49 -10.05 2.72 -2.21
CA GLY A 49 -10.15 2.56 -0.77
C GLY A 49 -8.80 2.26 -0.12
N LEU A 50 -7.95 1.47 -0.76
CA LEU A 50 -6.59 1.22 -0.26
C LEU A 50 -5.73 2.50 -0.26
N LYS A 51 -5.79 3.32 -1.32
CA LYS A 51 -5.09 4.62 -1.35
C LYS A 51 -5.56 5.55 -0.22
N ARG A 52 -6.88 5.60 0.06
CA ARG A 52 -7.44 6.36 1.18
C ARG A 52 -6.92 5.84 2.52
N LEU A 53 -6.82 4.52 2.68
CA LEU A 53 -6.27 3.91 3.89
C LEU A 53 -4.80 4.31 4.07
N ILE A 54 -3.97 4.22 3.03
CA ILE A 54 -2.57 4.65 3.08
C ILE A 54 -2.46 6.13 3.49
N ALA A 55 -3.28 7.00 2.91
CA ALA A 55 -3.31 8.43 3.29
C ALA A 55 -3.68 8.65 4.76
N LEU A 56 -4.62 7.85 5.28
CA LEU A 56 -4.98 7.88 6.71
C LEU A 56 -3.81 7.45 7.58
N PHE A 57 -3.11 6.37 7.23
CA PHE A 57 -1.94 5.89 7.97
C PHE A 57 -0.82 6.94 8.01
N HIS A 58 -0.53 7.61 6.89
CA HIS A 58 0.45 8.70 6.87
C HIS A 58 0.05 9.91 7.73
N THR A 59 -1.25 10.18 7.83
CA THR A 59 -1.75 11.27 8.68
C THR A 59 -1.64 10.90 10.16
N ALA A 60 -1.96 9.66 10.52
CA ALA A 60 -1.93 9.17 11.89
C ALA A 60 -0.52 8.85 12.40
N PHE A 61 0.36 8.38 11.51
CA PHE A 61 1.73 7.96 11.79
C PHE A 61 2.69 8.61 10.77
N PRO A 62 3.07 9.88 10.98
CA PRO A 62 3.88 10.62 10.01
C PRO A 62 5.28 10.04 9.74
N ASP A 63 5.79 9.21 10.65
CA ASP A 63 7.08 8.53 10.59
C ASP A 63 6.94 7.01 10.37
N LEU A 64 5.82 6.56 9.80
CA LEU A 64 5.56 5.15 9.50
C LEU A 64 6.73 4.51 8.74
N ARG A 65 7.20 3.38 9.27
CA ARG A 65 8.20 2.49 8.63
C ARG A 65 7.62 1.10 8.48
N CYS A 66 7.87 0.48 7.33
CA CYS A 66 7.41 -0.87 7.03
C CYS A 66 8.62 -1.77 6.76
N THR A 67 8.89 -2.69 7.68
CA THR A 67 9.92 -3.74 7.50
C THR A 67 9.23 -5.06 7.21
N VAL A 68 9.55 -5.67 6.07
CA VAL A 68 9.13 -7.05 5.76
C VAL A 68 10.18 -8.02 6.28
N GLU A 69 9.89 -8.64 7.43
CA GLU A 69 10.76 -9.56 8.15
C GLU A 69 10.87 -10.94 7.47
N ASP A 70 9.75 -11.43 6.91
CA ASP A 70 9.67 -12.72 6.23
C ASP A 70 8.62 -12.67 5.10
N GLU A 71 8.84 -13.45 4.04
CA GLU A 71 7.97 -13.56 2.88
C GLU A 71 8.13 -14.95 2.23
N ILE A 72 7.02 -15.60 1.90
CA ILE A 72 6.96 -16.98 1.36
C ILE A 72 7.14 -16.98 -0.16
#